data_AF-A0A382UQX3-F1
#
_entry.id   AF-A0A382UQX3-F1
#
_cell.length_a   1.000
_cell.length_b   1.000
_cell.length_c   1.000
_cell.angle_alpha   90.00
_cell.angle_beta   90.00
_cell.angle_gamma   90.00
#
_symmetry.space_group_name_H-M   'P 1'
#
loop_
_entity.id
_entity.type
_entity.pdbx_description
1 polymer ?
#
loop_
_entity_poly.entity_id
_entity_poly.type
_entity_poly.pdbx_seq_one_letter_code
_entity_poly.pdbx_strand_id
1 'polypeptide(L)'
;GIASVSLIVAGVLIMNVMLVAVSQRTEEIGLLKALGAKPRQITTLFLTEAGFLSISGAVAGVMFGYMTVFILRRIFPTLDFAPPLWAVGAAFAVAMVSGLLFGILPARRAARLEPVAALAGR
;
A
#
# COMPACT_ATOMS: atom_id res chain seq x y z
N GLY A 1 1.80 -21.70 -1.40
CA GLY A 1 0.97 -21.61 -2.61
C GLY A 1 -0.05 -20.49 -2.49
N ILE A 2 -1.15 -20.72 -1.78
CA ILE A 2 -2.29 -19.79 -1.71
C ILE A 2 -1.88 -18.41 -1.18
N ALA A 3 -1.09 -18.35 -0.10
CA ALA A 3 -0.61 -17.09 0.47
C ALA A 3 0.16 -16.21 -0.53
N SER A 4 1.01 -16.81 -1.36
CA SER A 4 1.77 -16.10 -2.39
C SER A 4 0.87 -15.54 -3.48
N VAL A 5 -0.14 -16.31 -3.92
CA VAL A 5 -1.13 -15.86 -4.91
C VAL A 5 -1.97 -14.71 -4.34
N SER A 6 -2.46 -14.85 -3.10
CA SER A 6 -3.20 -13.79 -2.41
C SER A 6 -2.39 -12.51 -2.28
N LEU A 7 -1.07 -12.62 -2.01
CA LEU A 7 -0.18 -11.47 -1.95
C LEU A 7 -0.08 -10.74 -3.30
N ILE A 8 0.03 -11.49 -4.41
CA ILE A 8 0.08 -10.91 -5.74
C ILE A 8 -1.23 -10.19 -6.06
N VAL A 9 -2.37 -10.82 -5.81
CA VAL A 9 -3.69 -10.22 -6.05
C VAL A 9 -3.88 -8.95 -5.23
N ALA A 10 -3.53 -8.98 -3.94
CA ALA A 10 -3.57 -7.81 -3.06
C ALA A 10 -2.61 -6.71 -3.55
N GLY A 11 -1.42 -7.08 -4.01
CA GLY A 11 -0.44 -6.16 -4.58
C GLY A 11 -0.94 -5.44 -5.82
N VAL A 12 -1.57 -6.17 -6.75
CA VAL A 12 -2.19 -5.59 -7.94
C VAL A 12 -3.33 -4.64 -7.56
N LEU A 13 -4.12 -4.98 -6.55
CA LEU A 13 -5.17 -4.10 -6.02
C LEU A 13 -4.59 -2.79 -5.49
N ILE A 14 -3.53 -2.86 -4.66
CA ILE A 14 -2.82 -1.67 -4.15
C ILE A 14 -2.32 -0.81 -5.31
N MET A 15 -1.68 -1.43 -6.30
CA MET A 15 -1.17 -0.72 -7.48
C MET A 15 -2.30 0.00 -8.22
N ASN A 16 -3.46 -0.63 -8.41
CA ASN A 16 -4.58 -0.04 -9.12
C ASN A 16 -5.19 1.15 -8.35
N VAL A 17 -5.37 1.00 -7.03
CA VAL A 17 -5.85 2.09 -6.17
C VAL A 17 -4.90 3.29 -6.24
N MET A 18 -3.58 3.03 -6.18
CA MET A 18 -2.58 4.08 -6.30
C MET A 18 -2.57 4.73 -7.69
N LEU A 19 -2.78 3.97 -8.77
CA LEU A 19 -2.91 4.54 -10.12
C LEU A 19 -4.11 5.48 -10.21
N VAL A 20 -5.27 5.07 -9.69
CA VAL A 20 -6.48 5.91 -9.65
C VAL A 20 -6.25 7.16 -8.81
N ALA A 21 -5.63 7.04 -7.64
CA ALA A 21 -5.30 8.18 -6.78
C ALA A 21 -4.36 9.19 -7.47
N VAL A 22 -3.36 8.70 -8.21
CA VAL A 22 -2.47 9.56 -9.01
C VAL A 22 -3.26 10.28 -10.11
N SER A 23 -4.15 9.56 -10.81
CA SER A 23 -4.99 10.16 -11.86
C SER A 23 -5.90 11.26 -11.31
N GLN A 24 -6.47 11.08 -10.12
CA GLN A 24 -7.31 12.09 -9.46
C GLN A 24 -6.54 13.35 -9.05
N ARG A 25 -5.25 13.21 -8.69
CA ARG A 25 -4.38 14.32 -8.25
C ARG A 25 -3.46 14.83 -9.37
N THR A 26 -3.77 14.56 -10.64
CA THR A 26 -2.90 14.91 -11.77
C THR A 26 -2.63 16.42 -11.87
N GLU A 27 -3.66 17.25 -11.70
CA GLU A 27 -3.55 18.72 -11.77
C GLU A 27 -2.65 19.27 -10.65
N GLU A 28 -2.81 18.78 -9.42
CA GLU A 28 -1.98 19.17 -8.27
C GLU A 28 -0.50 18.83 -8.50
N ILE A 29 -0.22 17.63 -9.02
CA ILE A 29 1.13 17.17 -9.37
C ILE A 29 1.72 18.04 -10.49
N GLY A 30 0.91 18.41 -11.48
CA GLY A 30 1.29 19.30 -12.57
C GLY A 30 1.69 20.68 -12.08
N LEU A 31 0.90 21.26 -11.16
CA LEU A 31 1.16 22.56 -10.55
C LEU A 31 2.46 22.54 -9.72
N LEU A 32 2.67 21.49 -8.91
CA LEU A 32 3.90 21.28 -8.15
C LEU A 32 5.14 21.23 -9.06
N LYS A 33 5.07 20.52 -10.18
CA LYS A 33 6.18 20.45 -11.15
C LYS A 33 6.42 21.76 -11.87
N ALA A 34 5.36 22.51 -12.21
CA ALA A 34 5.48 23.83 -12.82
C ALA A 34 6.19 24.82 -11.88
N LEU A 35 6.03 24.66 -10.58
CA LEU A 35 6.76 25.41 -9.53
C LEU A 35 8.19 24.89 -9.28
N GLY A 36 8.64 23.84 -10.00
CA GLY A 36 10.00 23.31 -9.92
C GLY A 36 10.19 22.08 -9.04
N ALA A 37 9.12 21.40 -8.60
CA ALA A 37 9.26 20.16 -7.84
C ALA A 37 9.98 19.07 -8.65
N LYS A 38 11.01 18.46 -8.06
CA LYS A 38 11.80 17.40 -8.70
C LYS A 38 10.97 16.10 -8.77
N PRO A 39 11.10 15.29 -9.83
CA PRO A 39 10.43 13.98 -9.94
C PRO A 39 10.68 13.05 -8.74
N ARG A 40 11.87 13.13 -8.13
CA ARG A 40 12.20 12.38 -6.91
C ARG A 40 11.36 12.78 -5.70
N GLN A 41 11.03 14.06 -5.53
CA GLN A 41 10.19 14.52 -4.42
C GLN A 41 8.77 13.94 -4.54
N ILE A 42 8.22 13.94 -5.75
CA ILE A 42 6.90 13.37 -6.05
C ILE A 42 6.90 11.86 -5.84
N THR A 43 7.93 11.16 -6.32
CA THR A 43 8.05 9.72 -6.08
C THR A 43 8.10 9.41 -4.59
N THR A 44 8.86 10.20 -3.81
CA THR A 44 8.99 10.01 -2.36
C THR A 44 7.67 10.26 -1.64
N LEU A 45 6.91 11.29 -2.03
CA LEU A 45 5.58 11.57 -1.49
C LEU A 45 4.64 10.37 -1.62
N PHE A 46 4.50 9.83 -2.84
CA PHE A 46 3.64 8.67 -3.07
C PHE A 46 4.13 7.39 -2.39
N LEU A 47 5.45 7.19 -2.30
CA LEU A 47 6.02 6.07 -1.55
C LEU A 47 5.77 6.20 -0.04
N THR A 48 5.81 7.43 0.51
CA THR A 48 5.45 7.66 1.91
C THR A 48 3.97 7.40 2.15
N GLU A 49 3.08 7.84 1.25
CA GLU A 49 1.64 7.54 1.32
C GLU A 49 1.38 6.03 1.27
N ALA A 50 2.06 5.31 0.37
CA ALA A 50 2.02 3.85 0.32
C ALA A 50 2.55 3.19 1.60
N GLY A 51 3.61 3.73 2.20
CA GLY A 51 4.14 3.28 3.49
C GLY A 51 3.12 3.45 4.63
N PHE A 52 2.48 4.61 4.72
CA PHE A 52 1.42 4.86 5.71
C PHE A 52 0.23 3.92 5.52
N LEU A 53 -0.21 3.71 4.28
CA LEU A 53 -1.27 2.75 3.94
C LEU A 53 -0.88 1.30 4.31
N SER A 54 0.39 0.94 4.12
CA SER A 54 0.90 -0.39 4.47
C SER A 54 0.91 -0.63 5.97
N ILE A 55 1.36 0.37 6.74
CA ILE A 55 1.41 0.30 8.21
C ILE A 55 -0.02 0.25 8.77
N SER A 56 -0.92 1.11 8.29
CA SER A 56 -2.31 1.12 8.76
C SER A 56 -3.01 -0.20 8.41
N GLY A 57 -2.81 -0.72 7.20
CA GLY A 57 -3.29 -2.03 6.79
C GLY A 57 -2.73 -3.18 7.63
N ALA A 58 -1.44 -3.14 7.96
CA ALA A 58 -0.80 -4.15 8.81
C ALA A 58 -1.37 -4.15 10.24
N VAL A 59 -1.53 -2.96 10.85
CA VAL A 59 -2.15 -2.82 12.17
C VAL A 59 -3.58 -3.36 12.15
N ALA A 60 -4.38 -2.94 11.17
CA ALA A 60 -5.76 -3.39 11.02
C ALA A 60 -5.85 -4.91 10.80
N GLY A 61 -4.98 -5.46 9.94
CA GLY A 61 -4.93 -6.89 9.64
C GLY A 61 -4.53 -7.74 10.84
N VAL A 62 -3.54 -7.30 11.62
CA VAL A 62 -3.13 -7.97 12.86
C VAL A 62 -4.25 -7.93 13.90
N MET A 63 -4.92 -6.78 14.06
CA MET A 63 -6.06 -6.64 14.96
C MET A 63 -7.21 -7.58 14.56
N PHE A 64 -7.53 -7.64 13.27
CA PHE A 64 -8.51 -8.58 12.73
C PHE A 64 -8.11 -10.03 12.97
N GLY A 65 -6.84 -10.38 12.73
CA GLY A 65 -6.31 -11.73 12.95
C GLY A 65 -6.46 -12.18 14.40
N TYR A 66 -6.10 -11.33 15.36
CA TYR A 66 -6.30 -11.63 16.79
C TYR A 66 -7.78 -11.74 17.16
N MET A 67 -8.65 -10.89 16.60
CA MET A 67 -10.09 -10.97 16.84
C MET A 67 -10.67 -12.29 16.30
N THR A 68 -10.24 -12.72 15.12
CA THR A 68 -10.62 -14.03 14.56
C THR A 68 -10.14 -15.18 15.45
N VAL A 69 -8.88 -15.15 15.92
CA VAL A 69 -8.35 -16.15 16.86
C VAL A 69 -9.15 -16.19 18.16
N PHE A 70 -9.53 -15.04 18.71
CA PHE A 70 -10.33 -14.96 19.92
C PHE A 70 -11.70 -15.63 19.74
N ILE A 71 -12.37 -15.40 18.61
CA ILE A 71 -13.65 -16.02 18.28
C ILE A 71 -13.48 -17.54 18.10
N LEU A 72 -12.47 -17.98 17.35
CA LEU A 72 -12.23 -19.41 17.11
C LEU A 72 -11.94 -20.18 18.41
N ARG A 73 -11.19 -19.60 19.34
CA ARG A 73 -10.92 -20.22 20.66
C ARG A 73 -12.20 -20.46 21.46
N ARG A 74 -13.23 -19.63 21.28
CA ARG A 74 -14.54 -19.79 21.95
C ARG A 74 -15.37 -20.92 21.35
N ILE A 75 -15.25 -21.15 20.03
CA ILE A 75 -16.01 -22.17 19.31
C ILE A 75 -15.31 -23.54 19.39
N PHE A 76 -13.98 -23.55 19.34
CA PHE A 76 -13.15 -24.76 19.33
C PHE A 76 -12.12 -24.73 20.46
N PRO A 77 -12.53 -24.99 21.72
CA PRO A 77 -11.66 -24.88 22.89
C PRO A 77 -10.54 -25.95 22.96
N THR A 78 -10.62 -27.01 22.15
CA THR A 78 -9.63 -28.08 22.09
C THR A 78 -8.43 -27.78 21.18
N LEU A 79 -8.51 -26.72 20.36
CA LEU A 79 -7.47 -26.33 19.43
C LEU A 79 -6.74 -25.09 19.94
N ASP A 80 -5.42 -25.19 20.12
CA ASP A 80 -4.62 -24.05 20.56
C ASP A 80 -4.24 -23.15 19.37
N PHE A 81 -5.00 -22.07 19.20
CA PHE A 81 -4.72 -21.04 18.20
C PHE A 81 -3.83 -19.96 18.81
N ALA A 82 -2.52 -20.18 18.89
CA ALA A 82 -1.55 -19.20 19.40
C ALA A 82 -0.60 -18.72 18.27
N PRO A 83 -0.82 -17.52 17.68
CA PRO A 83 0.12 -16.99 16.71
C PRO A 83 1.43 -16.62 17.41
N PRO A 84 2.59 -17.09 16.91
CA PRO A 84 3.88 -16.77 17.50
C PRO A 84 4.24 -15.31 17.24
N LEU A 85 5.00 -14.70 18.16
CA LEU A 85 5.37 -13.28 18.09
C LEU A 85 6.11 -12.91 16.80
N TRP A 86 6.93 -13.81 16.26
CA TRP A 86 7.64 -13.58 15.01
C TRP A 86 6.69 -13.43 13.81
N ALA A 87 5.50 -14.05 13.84
CA ALA A 87 4.54 -13.97 12.75
C ALA A 87 3.95 -12.56 12.62
N VAL A 88 3.80 -11.85 13.75
CA VAL A 88 3.38 -10.43 13.73
C VAL A 88 4.45 -9.58 13.04
N GLY A 89 5.73 -9.75 13.42
CA GLY A 89 6.84 -9.06 12.77
C GLY A 89 6.92 -9.36 11.27
N ALA A 90 6.73 -10.62 10.90
CA ALA A 90 6.69 -11.05 9.50
C ALA A 90 5.51 -10.41 8.73
N ALA A 91 4.33 -10.31 9.34
CA ALA A 91 3.16 -9.68 8.72
C ALA A 91 3.40 -8.20 8.40
N PHE A 92 3.98 -7.45 9.35
CA PHE A 92 4.38 -6.05 9.12
C PHE A 92 5.44 -5.93 8.04
N ALA A 93 6.46 -6.79 8.06
CA ALA A 93 7.51 -6.79 7.04
C ALA A 93 6.94 -7.06 5.64
N VAL A 94 6.08 -8.07 5.50
CA VAL A 94 5.42 -8.42 4.23
C VAL A 94 4.51 -7.27 3.76
N ALA A 95 3.72 -6.68 4.64
CA ALA A 95 2.87 -5.54 4.31
C ALA A 95 3.71 -4.35 3.79
N MET A 96 4.76 -3.97 4.52
CA MET A 96 5.63 -2.86 4.13
C MET A 96 6.36 -3.13 2.80
N VAL A 97 6.93 -4.32 2.64
CA VAL A 97 7.63 -4.71 1.40
C VAL A 97 6.66 -4.71 0.22
N SER A 98 5.48 -5.30 0.38
CA SER A 98 4.48 -5.36 -0.70
C SER A 98 3.97 -3.98 -1.10
N GLY A 99 3.57 -3.13 -0.14
CA GLY A 99 3.05 -1.81 -0.46
C GLY A 99 4.09 -0.90 -1.09
N LEU A 100 5.35 -0.97 -0.67
CA LEU A 100 6.44 -0.27 -1.34
C LEU A 100 6.69 -0.83 -2.75
N LEU A 101 6.82 -2.16 -2.91
CA LEU A 101 7.08 -2.79 -4.21
C LEU A 101 6.00 -2.44 -5.25
N PHE A 102 4.73 -2.62 -4.88
CA PHE A 102 3.60 -2.32 -5.77
C PHE A 102 3.32 -0.82 -5.91
N GLY A 103 3.78 0.00 -4.96
CA GLY A 103 3.70 1.47 -5.00
C GLY A 103 4.77 2.16 -5.85
N ILE A 104 5.92 1.52 -6.13
CA ILE A 104 7.01 2.11 -6.92
C ILE A 104 6.56 2.45 -8.35
N LEU A 105 5.84 1.55 -9.00
CA LEU A 105 5.42 1.73 -10.39
C LEU A 105 4.46 2.93 -10.56
N PRO A 106 3.35 3.05 -9.79
CA PRO A 106 2.48 4.23 -9.86
C PRO A 106 3.20 5.51 -9.41
N ALA A 107 4.04 5.47 -8.37
CA ALA A 107 4.80 6.64 -7.91
C ALA A 107 5.75 7.17 -9.00
N ARG A 108 6.41 6.26 -9.73
CA ARG A 108 7.25 6.64 -10.89
C ARG A 108 6.42 7.20 -12.04
N ARG A 109 5.21 6.68 -12.26
CA ARG A 109 4.28 7.20 -13.29
C ARG A 109 3.86 8.62 -12.96
N ALA A 110 3.48 8.90 -11.72
CA ALA A 110 3.18 10.24 -11.22
C ALA A 110 4.36 11.20 -11.42
N ALA A 111 5.57 10.76 -11.08
CA ALA A 111 6.79 11.55 -11.24
C ALA A 111 7.15 11.86 -12.69
N ARG A 112 6.65 11.10 -13.68
CA ARG A 112 6.89 11.31 -15.12
C ARG A 112 5.79 12.08 -15.85
N LEU A 113 4.68 12.41 -15.21
CA LEU A 113 3.63 13.26 -15.80
C LEU A 113 4.20 14.61 -16.29
N GLU A 114 3.89 14.99 -17.53
CA GLU A 114 4.34 16.27 -18.08
C GLU A 114 3.48 17.41 -17.52
N PRO A 115 4.08 18.53 -17.05
CA PRO A 115 3.34 19.63 -16.44
C PRO A 115 2.32 20.26 -17.39
N VAL A 116 2.67 20.34 -18.67
CA VAL A 116 1.84 20.95 -19.71
C VAL A 116 0.61 20.10 -20.01
N ALA A 117 0.75 18.77 -20.06
CA ALA A 117 -0.38 17.85 -20.22
C ALA A 117 -1.28 17.87 -18.97
N ALA A 118 -0.67 17.87 -17.77
CA ALA A 118 -1.40 17.86 -16.51
C ALA A 118 -2.26 19.12 -16.28
N LEU A 119 -1.81 20.29 -16.73
CA LEU A 119 -2.56 21.56 -16.61
C LEU A 119 -3.53 21.81 -17.77
N ALA A 120 -3.34 21.15 -18.91
CA ALA A 120 -4.25 21.26 -20.06
C ALA A 120 -5.52 20.39 -19.93
N GLY A 121 -5.66 19.62 -18.84
CA GLY A 121 -6.81 18.75 -18.59
C GLY A 121 -7.01 17.65 -19.64
N ARG A 122 -5.93 17.22 -20.30
CA ARG A 122 -5.93 16.21 -21.37
C ARG A 122 -5.08 14.99 -21.03
#